data_AF-A0A7Y4WXZ8-F1
#
_entry.id   AF-A0A7Y4WXZ8-F1
#
_cell.length_a   1.000
_cell.length_b   1.000
_cell.length_c   1.000
_cell.angle_alpha   90.00
_cell.angle_beta   90.00
_cell.angle_gamma   90.00
#
_symmetry.space_group_name_H-M   'P 1'
#
loop_
_entity.id
_entity.type
_entity.pdbx_description
1 polymer ?
#
loop_
_entity_poly.entity_id
_entity_poly.type
_entity_poly.pdbx_seq_one_letter_code
_entity_poly.pdbx_strand_id
1 'polypeptide(L)'
;MQRKILIIDDYDDLATSLRDVFNAGGHSVEIVDSRNAALEVDDIDDFDLVITDLDVNRAEREQTVPVPFIGHTNGNNGTCLPEFPKAEVGEHVKAFKFCASNFRRDEFNEDELKDFIETVLNFKNRYVDTANLVRNLHEKIEFELPSAISPMHSILEYLLKRVEKLGVVKPEQSNLFVALDEAFVNAVKHGNKFNAKKLVRITAELSSKEASFTVEDEGEGFDVNSIPDPLDPENLFKSSGRGVLFIYNIMDEVKYNERGNRLTMVKRSNPSKS
;
A
#
# COMPACT_ATOMS: atom_id res chain seq x y z
N MET A 1 -2.85 -22.15 11.60
CA MET A 1 -3.79 -21.81 12.70
C MET A 1 -5.04 -21.23 12.06
N GLN A 2 -6.21 -21.35 12.69
CA GLN A 2 -7.40 -20.69 12.15
C GLN A 2 -7.23 -19.17 12.35
N ARG A 3 -7.38 -18.39 11.28
CA ARG A 3 -7.31 -16.92 11.30
C ARG A 3 -8.71 -16.35 11.07
N LYS A 4 -9.01 -15.20 11.66
CA LYS A 4 -10.22 -14.43 11.37
C LYS A 4 -9.92 -13.38 10.31
N ILE A 5 -10.65 -13.43 9.20
CA ILE A 5 -10.42 -12.59 8.03
C ILE A 5 -11.70 -11.82 7.71
N LEU A 6 -11.60 -10.51 7.58
CA LEU A 6 -12.68 -9.65 7.08
C LEU A 6 -12.35 -9.21 5.65
N ILE A 7 -13.29 -9.39 4.74
CA ILE A 7 -13.19 -8.89 3.36
C ILE A 7 -14.28 -7.85 3.13
N ILE A 8 -13.88 -6.66 2.71
CA ILE A 8 -14.75 -5.53 2.42
C ILE A 8 -14.66 -5.26 0.93
N ASP A 9 -15.68 -5.62 0.17
CA ASP A 9 -15.62 -5.63 -1.29
C ASP A 9 -16.99 -5.35 -1.90
N ASP A 10 -17.10 -4.27 -2.67
CA ASP A 10 -18.35 -3.91 -3.35
C ASP A 10 -18.58 -4.70 -4.64
N TYR A 11 -17.56 -5.41 -5.13
CA TYR A 11 -17.57 -6.17 -6.38
C TYR A 11 -17.13 -7.62 -6.08
N ASP A 12 -18.09 -8.43 -5.62
CA ASP A 12 -18.02 -9.82 -5.10
C ASP A 12 -17.01 -10.80 -5.79
N ASP A 13 -16.50 -10.48 -6.98
CA ASP A 13 -15.49 -11.26 -7.70
C ASP A 13 -14.22 -11.54 -6.86
N LEU A 14 -13.70 -10.55 -6.11
CA LEU A 14 -12.52 -10.77 -5.26
C LEU A 14 -12.93 -11.47 -3.95
N ALA A 15 -13.98 -11.01 -3.28
CA ALA A 15 -14.44 -11.58 -2.01
C ALA A 15 -14.85 -13.05 -2.10
N THR A 16 -15.67 -13.45 -3.07
CA THR A 16 -16.08 -14.85 -3.24
C THR A 16 -14.87 -15.74 -3.55
N SER A 17 -13.98 -15.30 -4.44
CA SER A 17 -12.77 -16.05 -4.79
C SER A 17 -11.85 -16.27 -3.58
N LEU A 18 -11.62 -15.23 -2.79
CA LEU A 18 -10.76 -15.30 -1.61
C LEU A 18 -11.39 -16.11 -0.48
N ARG A 19 -12.71 -15.99 -0.28
CA ARG A 19 -13.43 -16.77 0.74
C ARG A 19 -13.23 -18.26 0.54
N ASP A 20 -13.40 -18.76 -0.68
CA ASP A 20 -13.28 -20.18 -0.96
C ASP A 20 -11.85 -20.69 -0.69
N VAL A 21 -10.84 -19.91 -1.08
CA VAL A 21 -9.43 -20.23 -0.83
C VAL A 21 -9.09 -20.24 0.66
N PHE A 22 -9.50 -19.20 1.40
CA PHE A 22 -9.20 -19.09 2.82
C PHE A 22 -9.99 -20.09 3.68
N ASN A 23 -11.26 -20.36 3.35
CA ASN A 23 -12.03 -21.40 4.02
C ASN A 23 -11.42 -22.79 3.77
N ALA A 24 -10.93 -23.06 2.56
CA ALA A 24 -10.20 -24.31 2.26
C ALA A 24 -8.89 -24.43 3.06
N GLY A 25 -8.25 -23.29 3.38
CA GLY A 25 -7.11 -23.20 4.30
C GLY A 25 -7.46 -23.34 5.78
N GLY A 26 -8.76 -23.43 6.13
CA GLY A 26 -9.25 -23.55 7.50
C GLY A 26 -9.39 -22.23 8.26
N HIS A 27 -9.40 -21.08 7.56
CA HIS A 27 -9.63 -19.76 8.15
C HIS A 27 -11.12 -19.43 8.20
N SER A 28 -11.50 -18.49 9.09
CA SER A 28 -12.85 -17.95 9.18
C SER A 28 -12.92 -16.66 8.38
N VAL A 29 -13.82 -16.58 7.39
CA VAL A 29 -13.97 -15.40 6.52
C VAL A 29 -15.34 -14.78 6.69
N GLU A 30 -15.35 -13.48 6.99
CA GLU A 30 -16.53 -12.62 6.96
C GLU A 30 -16.44 -11.68 5.76
N ILE A 31 -17.56 -11.46 5.06
CA ILE A 31 -17.63 -10.56 3.90
C ILE A 31 -18.66 -9.47 4.20
N VAL A 32 -18.30 -8.23 3.92
CA VAL A 32 -19.21 -7.08 3.88
C VAL A 32 -19.06 -6.36 2.54
N ASP A 33 -20.17 -5.83 2.03
CA ASP A 33 -20.27 -5.33 0.64
C ASP A 33 -20.08 -3.81 0.50
N SER A 34 -19.87 -3.11 1.61
CA SER A 34 -19.81 -1.65 1.61
C SER A 34 -19.02 -1.12 2.79
N ARG A 35 -18.50 0.10 2.64
CA ARG A 35 -17.83 0.83 3.73
C ARG A 35 -18.76 1.04 4.93
N ASN A 36 -20.04 1.32 4.69
CA ASN A 36 -21.00 1.57 5.78
C ASN A 36 -21.26 0.29 6.58
N ALA A 37 -21.46 -0.85 5.91
CA ALA A 37 -21.57 -2.14 6.59
C ALA A 37 -20.30 -2.45 7.39
N ALA A 38 -19.12 -2.16 6.84
CA ALA A 38 -17.87 -2.34 7.56
C ALA A 38 -17.76 -1.47 8.82
N LEU A 39 -18.35 -0.27 8.85
CA LEU A 39 -18.39 0.58 10.05
C LEU A 39 -19.34 0.04 11.14
N GLU A 40 -20.28 -0.83 10.78
CA GLU A 40 -21.19 -1.50 11.71
C GLU A 40 -20.63 -2.83 12.23
N VAL A 41 -19.49 -3.31 11.70
CA VAL A 41 -18.80 -4.49 12.22
C VAL A 41 -18.20 -4.13 13.58
N ASP A 42 -18.71 -4.77 14.63
CA ASP A 42 -18.16 -4.66 15.97
C ASP A 42 -16.70 -5.15 15.99
N ASP A 43 -15.81 -4.35 16.59
CA ASP A 43 -14.41 -4.68 16.85
C ASP A 43 -13.64 -5.22 15.61
N ILE A 44 -13.49 -4.40 14.55
CA ILE A 44 -12.63 -4.70 13.37
C ILE A 44 -11.21 -5.15 13.78
N ASP A 45 -10.75 -4.68 14.93
CA ASP A 45 -9.47 -5.10 15.51
C ASP A 45 -9.38 -6.58 15.84
N ASP A 46 -10.50 -7.30 15.95
CA ASP A 46 -10.51 -8.73 16.24
C ASP A 46 -10.17 -9.62 15.05
N PHE A 47 -10.08 -9.06 13.86
CA PHE A 47 -9.63 -9.77 12.68
C PHE A 47 -8.10 -9.77 12.59
N ASP A 48 -7.53 -10.94 12.28
CA ASP A 48 -6.09 -11.08 12.00
C ASP A 48 -5.70 -10.37 10.70
N LEU A 49 -6.63 -10.36 9.74
CA LEU A 49 -6.47 -9.80 8.41
C LEU A 49 -7.77 -9.10 7.97
N VAL A 50 -7.63 -7.87 7.49
CA VAL A 50 -8.72 -7.13 6.85
C VAL A 50 -8.28 -6.75 5.44
N ILE A 51 -9.07 -7.13 4.46
CA ILE A 51 -8.84 -6.85 3.03
C ILE A 51 -9.97 -5.96 2.57
N THR A 52 -9.65 -4.85 1.93
CA THR A 52 -10.63 -3.92 1.37
C THR A 52 -10.31 -3.65 -0.09
N ASP A 53 -11.30 -3.79 -0.98
CA ASP A 53 -11.26 -3.28 -2.36
C ASP A 53 -12.59 -2.55 -2.62
N LEU A 54 -12.56 -1.21 -2.67
CA LEU A 54 -13.76 -0.39 -2.83
C LEU A 54 -13.64 0.52 -4.04
N ASP A 55 -14.75 0.64 -4.77
CA ASP A 55 -15.00 1.58 -5.86
C ASP A 55 -15.84 2.75 -5.34
N VAL A 56 -15.20 3.90 -5.13
CA VAL A 56 -15.84 5.07 -4.52
C VAL A 56 -16.93 5.65 -5.41
N ASN A 57 -16.74 5.65 -6.73
CA ASN A 57 -17.76 6.17 -7.64
C ASN A 57 -19.03 5.32 -7.62
N ARG A 58 -18.92 4.03 -7.31
CA ARG A 58 -20.09 3.18 -7.09
C ARG A 58 -20.75 3.48 -5.74
N ALA A 59 -19.97 3.60 -4.68
CA ALA A 59 -20.48 3.96 -3.36
C ALA A 59 -21.27 5.29 -3.39
N GLU A 60 -20.87 6.25 -4.21
CA GLU A 60 -21.61 7.50 -4.45
C GLU A 60 -22.90 7.32 -5.27
N ARG A 61 -22.92 6.43 -6.27
CA ARG A 61 -24.10 6.18 -7.12
C ARG A 61 -25.24 5.50 -6.38
N GLU A 62 -24.92 4.70 -5.36
CA GLU A 62 -25.90 4.00 -4.53
C GLU A 62 -26.42 4.88 -3.37
N GLN A 63 -25.85 6.08 -3.18
CA GLN A 63 -26.25 7.01 -2.11
C GLN A 63 -27.00 8.22 -2.67
N THR A 64 -28.17 8.51 -2.09
CA THR A 64 -29.01 9.69 -2.40
C THR A 64 -28.50 10.98 -1.73
N VAL A 65 -27.39 10.92 -1.00
CA VAL A 65 -26.82 12.02 -0.22
C VAL A 65 -25.33 12.11 -0.58
N PRO A 66 -24.79 13.29 -0.93
CA PRO A 66 -23.36 13.42 -1.21
C PRO A 66 -22.60 13.07 0.07
N VAL A 67 -21.76 12.04 0.03
CA VAL A 67 -20.78 11.83 1.10
C VAL A 67 -19.88 13.06 1.05
N PRO A 68 -19.89 13.93 2.06
CA PRO A 68 -18.99 15.06 2.02
C PRO A 68 -17.59 14.44 2.07
N PHE A 69 -16.76 14.77 1.09
CA PHE A 69 -15.32 14.47 1.02
C PHE A 69 -14.62 15.22 2.18
N ILE A 70 -15.02 14.95 3.42
CA ILE A 70 -14.45 15.57 4.60
C ILE A 70 -13.23 14.75 4.93
N GLY A 71 -12.07 15.30 4.57
CA GLY A 71 -10.87 15.05 5.33
C GLY A 71 -11.13 15.47 6.77
N HIS A 72 -11.58 14.53 7.60
CA HIS A 72 -11.59 14.71 9.04
C HIS A 72 -10.23 14.26 9.57
N THR A 73 -9.35 15.23 9.69
CA THR A 73 -8.34 15.26 10.75
C THR A 73 -9.07 15.30 12.10
N ASN A 74 -8.97 14.24 12.90
CA ASN A 74 -8.68 14.29 14.34
C ASN A 74 -8.98 12.94 15.02
N GLY A 75 -7.91 12.26 15.43
CA GLY A 75 -7.83 11.59 16.73
C GLY A 75 -8.92 10.58 17.07
N ASN A 76 -9.03 9.48 16.32
CA ASN A 76 -9.08 8.15 16.93
C ASN A 76 -8.75 7.07 15.87
N ASN A 77 -7.99 6.07 16.30
CA ASN A 77 -7.51 4.92 15.53
C ASN A 77 -8.67 4.04 15.01
N GLY A 78 -9.25 4.39 13.87
CA GLY A 78 -10.23 3.55 13.17
C GLY A 78 -9.54 2.52 12.28
N THR A 79 -9.66 1.27 12.67
CA THR A 79 -8.76 0.17 12.36
C THR A 79 -9.03 -0.44 10.99
N CYS A 80 -7.95 -0.74 10.27
CA CYS A 80 -7.88 -1.37 8.96
C CYS A 80 -8.74 -0.87 7.78
N LEU A 81 -9.57 0.17 7.93
CA LEU A 81 -10.33 0.77 6.83
C LEU A 81 -9.45 1.71 5.98
N PRO A 82 -9.61 1.75 4.65
CA PRO A 82 -8.85 2.65 3.78
C PRO A 82 -9.33 4.10 3.90
N GLU A 83 -8.45 5.04 3.58
CA GLU A 83 -8.85 6.40 3.24
C GLU A 83 -9.09 6.50 1.72
N PHE A 84 -9.92 7.43 1.28
CA PHE A 84 -10.13 7.69 -0.15
C PHE A 84 -9.24 8.85 -0.63
N PRO A 85 -8.62 8.74 -1.81
CA PRO A 85 -7.80 9.83 -2.35
C PRO A 85 -8.70 11.00 -2.75
N LYS A 86 -8.16 12.22 -2.67
CA LYS A 86 -8.84 13.41 -3.20
C LYS A 86 -8.73 13.39 -4.72
N ALA A 87 -9.83 13.12 -5.40
CA ALA A 87 -9.85 12.99 -6.86
C ALA A 87 -10.41 14.23 -7.56
N GLU A 88 -9.99 14.42 -8.82
CA GLU A 88 -10.58 15.44 -9.70
C GLU A 88 -11.96 14.99 -10.21
N VAL A 89 -12.81 15.95 -10.60
CA VAL A 89 -14.14 15.65 -11.14
C VAL A 89 -14.02 14.82 -12.41
N GLY A 90 -14.66 13.65 -12.43
CA GLY A 90 -14.66 12.73 -13.57
C GLY A 90 -13.58 11.64 -13.52
N GLU A 91 -12.74 11.63 -12.48
CA GLU A 91 -11.85 10.50 -12.18
C GLU A 91 -12.65 9.34 -11.57
N HIS A 92 -12.24 8.12 -11.93
CA HIS A 92 -12.66 6.90 -11.27
C HIS A 92 -11.73 6.66 -10.08
N VAL A 93 -12.28 6.37 -8.91
CA VAL A 93 -11.56 6.35 -7.63
C VAL A 93 -11.73 4.97 -7.01
N LYS A 94 -10.60 4.29 -6.81
CA LYS A 94 -10.56 3.04 -6.06
C LYS A 94 -9.71 3.19 -4.82
N ALA A 95 -10.06 2.46 -3.76
CA ALA A 95 -9.21 2.29 -2.61
C ALA A 95 -9.07 0.81 -2.28
N PHE A 96 -7.83 0.37 -2.20
CA PHE A 96 -7.46 -0.96 -1.75
C PHE A 96 -6.67 -0.87 -0.46
N LYS A 97 -6.96 -1.75 0.51
CA LYS A 97 -6.15 -1.88 1.72
C LYS A 97 -6.00 -3.34 2.12
N PHE A 98 -4.77 -3.72 2.44
CA PHE A 98 -4.44 -4.99 3.09
C PHE A 98 -3.87 -4.67 4.47
N CYS A 99 -4.61 -5.03 5.51
CA CYS A 99 -4.25 -4.70 6.89
C CYS A 99 -4.10 -5.98 7.72
N ALA A 100 -2.88 -6.24 8.16
CA ALA A 100 -2.49 -7.39 8.98
C ALA A 100 -1.87 -6.94 10.31
N SER A 101 -2.29 -5.79 10.84
CA SER A 101 -1.79 -5.20 12.09
C SER A 101 -1.93 -6.16 13.28
N ASN A 102 -2.99 -6.98 13.27
CA ASN A 102 -3.35 -7.93 14.32
C ASN A 102 -2.91 -9.38 14.04
N PHE A 103 -2.21 -9.65 12.94
CA PHE A 103 -1.80 -11.01 12.50
C PHE A 103 -0.93 -11.79 13.51
N ARG A 104 -0.45 -11.12 14.56
CA ARG A 104 0.52 -11.65 15.55
C ARG A 104 -0.13 -12.29 16.78
N ARG A 105 -1.47 -12.29 16.88
CA ARG A 105 -2.19 -12.67 18.10
C ARG A 105 -1.88 -14.11 18.57
N ASP A 106 -1.57 -15.03 17.64
CA ASP A 106 -1.35 -16.46 17.95
C ASP A 106 0.01 -17.01 17.46
N GLU A 107 1.08 -16.21 17.52
CA GLU A 107 2.42 -16.46 16.94
C GLU A 107 2.55 -15.93 15.50
N PHE A 108 3.61 -15.14 15.28
CA PHE A 108 3.90 -14.55 13.98
C PHE A 108 4.64 -15.56 13.10
N ASN A 109 4.03 -15.89 11.95
CA ASN A 109 4.64 -16.68 10.90
C ASN A 109 4.78 -15.81 9.65
N GLU A 110 6.03 -15.52 9.28
CA GLU A 110 6.37 -14.67 8.13
C GLU A 110 5.99 -15.32 6.79
N ASP A 111 6.13 -16.64 6.66
CA ASP A 111 5.75 -17.37 5.45
C ASP A 111 4.22 -17.44 5.30
N GLU A 112 3.49 -17.64 6.40
CA GLU A 112 2.02 -17.60 6.39
C GLU A 112 1.51 -16.23 5.92
N LEU A 113 2.08 -15.13 6.46
CA LEU A 113 1.72 -13.78 6.04
C LEU A 113 2.03 -13.55 4.56
N LYS A 114 3.19 -14.04 4.09
CA LYS A 114 3.57 -13.95 2.67
C LYS A 114 2.56 -14.68 1.79
N ASP A 115 2.16 -15.89 2.15
CA ASP A 115 1.18 -16.68 1.39
C ASP A 115 -0.17 -15.96 1.30
N PHE A 116 -0.62 -15.32 2.39
CA PHE A 116 -1.82 -14.48 2.37
C PHE A 116 -1.69 -13.31 1.39
N ILE A 117 -0.58 -12.56 1.45
CA ILE A 117 -0.33 -11.44 0.56
C ILE A 117 -0.29 -11.90 -0.90
N GLU A 118 0.48 -12.94 -1.21
CA GLU A 118 0.59 -13.47 -2.57
C GLU A 118 -0.75 -13.94 -3.10
N THR A 119 -1.54 -14.63 -2.27
CA THR A 119 -2.90 -15.04 -2.63
C THR A 119 -3.74 -13.82 -3.00
N VAL A 120 -3.88 -12.83 -2.11
CA VAL A 120 -4.72 -11.64 -2.36
C VAL A 120 -4.26 -10.87 -3.58
N LEU A 121 -2.96 -10.57 -3.68
CA LEU A 121 -2.42 -9.76 -4.77
C LEU A 121 -2.48 -10.47 -6.12
N ASN A 122 -2.31 -11.80 -6.16
CA ASN A 122 -2.49 -12.57 -7.40
C ASN A 122 -3.94 -12.57 -7.87
N PHE A 123 -4.91 -12.75 -6.96
CA PHE A 123 -6.33 -12.63 -7.31
C PHE A 123 -6.68 -11.24 -7.81
N LYS A 124 -6.29 -10.20 -7.07
CA LYS A 124 -6.54 -8.80 -7.46
C LYS A 124 -5.93 -8.49 -8.82
N ASN A 125 -4.66 -8.86 -9.04
CA ASN A 125 -3.98 -8.60 -10.31
C ASN A 125 -4.62 -9.32 -11.52
N ARG A 126 -5.19 -10.52 -11.30
CA ARG A 126 -5.76 -11.37 -12.35
C ARG A 126 -7.22 -11.03 -12.67
N TYR A 127 -8.03 -10.75 -11.66
CA TYR A 127 -9.49 -10.64 -11.80
C TYR A 127 -10.00 -9.20 -11.70
N VAL A 128 -9.37 -8.36 -10.87
CA VAL A 128 -9.85 -7.01 -10.58
C VAL A 128 -9.12 -5.97 -11.43
N ASP A 129 -7.79 -6.01 -11.43
CA ASP A 129 -6.93 -4.97 -12.01
C ASP A 129 -6.73 -5.14 -13.53
N THR A 130 -7.80 -5.34 -14.28
CA THR A 130 -7.75 -5.54 -15.74
C THR A 130 -7.54 -4.21 -16.49
N ALA A 131 -6.89 -4.27 -17.65
CA ALA A 131 -6.37 -3.09 -18.38
C ALA A 131 -7.45 -2.15 -18.98
N ASN A 132 -8.74 -2.46 -18.84
CA ASN A 132 -9.81 -1.73 -19.54
C ASN A 132 -10.29 -0.46 -18.80
N LEU A 133 -9.84 -0.21 -17.56
CA LEU A 133 -10.35 0.88 -16.69
C LEU A 133 -9.29 1.90 -16.23
N VAL A 134 -8.04 1.81 -16.70
CA VAL A 134 -6.90 2.53 -16.10
C VAL A 134 -6.71 3.99 -16.53
N ARG A 135 -7.29 4.46 -17.65
CA ARG A 135 -6.95 5.80 -18.20
C ARG A 135 -7.31 6.98 -17.30
N ASN A 136 -8.36 6.83 -16.49
CA ASN A 136 -8.85 7.87 -15.56
C ASN A 136 -8.97 7.33 -14.13
N LEU A 137 -8.21 6.29 -13.79
CA LEU A 137 -8.22 5.70 -12.46
C LEU A 137 -7.27 6.48 -11.55
N HIS A 138 -7.78 6.91 -10.41
CA HIS A 138 -7.04 7.38 -9.26
C HIS A 138 -7.20 6.33 -8.15
N GLU A 139 -6.13 5.64 -7.83
CA GLU A 139 -6.17 4.54 -6.87
C GLU A 139 -5.28 4.83 -5.67
N LYS A 140 -5.82 4.60 -4.46
CA LYS A 140 -5.04 4.55 -3.23
C LYS A 140 -4.90 3.10 -2.78
N ILE A 141 -3.67 2.64 -2.61
CA ILE A 141 -3.32 1.27 -2.22
C ILE A 141 -2.56 1.34 -0.91
N GLU A 142 -3.05 0.67 0.12
CA GLU A 142 -2.48 0.69 1.45
C GLU A 142 -2.11 -0.71 1.95
N PHE A 143 -0.94 -0.85 2.55
CA PHE A 143 -0.51 -2.04 3.26
C PHE A 143 -0.11 -1.64 4.68
N GLU A 144 -0.66 -2.34 5.68
CA GLU A 144 -0.25 -2.20 7.07
C GLU A 144 0.10 -3.57 7.62
N LEU A 145 1.41 -3.82 7.78
CA LEU A 145 1.93 -5.18 7.92
C LEU A 145 2.97 -5.28 9.03
N PRO A 146 3.12 -6.46 9.65
CA PRO A 146 4.29 -6.77 10.43
C PRO A 146 5.60 -6.50 9.69
N SER A 147 6.56 -5.90 10.40
CA SER A 147 7.90 -5.60 9.87
C SER A 147 8.69 -6.88 9.58
N ALA A 148 8.63 -7.33 8.33
CA ALA A 148 9.22 -8.55 7.81
C ALA A 148 9.66 -8.33 6.35
N ILE A 149 10.73 -8.98 5.89
CA ILE A 149 11.26 -8.76 4.53
C ILE A 149 10.54 -9.64 3.51
N SER A 150 10.26 -10.90 3.84
CA SER A 150 9.69 -11.89 2.93
C SER A 150 8.42 -11.39 2.21
N PRO A 151 7.45 -10.74 2.89
CA PRO A 151 6.24 -10.28 2.23
C PRO A 151 6.42 -9.01 1.38
N MET A 152 7.52 -8.27 1.57
CA MET A 152 7.77 -6.99 0.88
C MET A 152 8.03 -7.17 -0.61
N HIS A 153 8.64 -8.29 -1.01
CA HIS A 153 8.93 -8.56 -2.42
C HIS A 153 7.64 -8.69 -3.25
N SER A 154 6.64 -9.40 -2.72
CA SER A 154 5.35 -9.61 -3.40
C SER A 154 4.57 -8.29 -3.53
N ILE A 155 4.66 -7.41 -2.53
CA ILE A 155 4.09 -6.05 -2.58
C ILE A 155 4.81 -5.20 -3.63
N LEU A 156 6.15 -5.23 -3.65
CA LEU A 156 6.95 -4.49 -4.61
C LEU A 156 6.61 -4.88 -6.05
N GLU A 157 6.56 -6.18 -6.34
CA GLU A 157 6.17 -6.67 -7.67
C GLU A 157 4.76 -6.20 -8.06
N TYR A 158 3.82 -6.28 -7.11
CA TYR A 158 2.44 -5.86 -7.35
C TYR A 158 2.35 -4.37 -7.67
N LEU A 159 3.00 -3.52 -6.87
CA LEU A 159 3.03 -2.07 -7.09
C LEU A 159 3.66 -1.71 -8.44
N LEU A 160 4.75 -2.37 -8.83
CA LEU A 160 5.40 -2.14 -10.12
C LEU A 160 4.50 -2.52 -11.30
N LYS A 161 3.86 -3.71 -11.24
CA LYS A 161 2.87 -4.14 -12.24
C LYS A 161 1.70 -3.15 -12.30
N ARG A 162 1.31 -2.55 -11.18
CA ARG A 162 0.20 -1.60 -11.12
C ARG A 162 0.55 -0.25 -11.76
N VAL A 163 1.73 0.28 -11.45
CA VAL A 163 2.26 1.51 -12.06
C VAL A 163 2.43 1.35 -13.57
N GLU A 164 2.90 0.18 -14.03
CA GLU A 164 2.99 -0.15 -15.44
C GLU A 164 1.62 -0.12 -16.14
N LYS A 165 0.61 -0.79 -15.54
CA LYS A 165 -0.76 -0.82 -16.08
C LYS A 165 -1.37 0.58 -16.19
N LEU A 166 -1.08 1.48 -15.25
CA LEU A 166 -1.55 2.87 -15.27
C LEU A 166 -0.77 3.75 -16.26
N GLY A 167 0.36 3.28 -16.80
CA GLY A 167 1.15 3.98 -17.79
C GLY A 167 2.00 5.13 -17.24
N VAL A 168 2.14 5.24 -15.92
CA VAL A 168 2.96 6.30 -15.28
C VAL A 168 4.43 6.13 -15.63
N VAL A 169 4.88 4.87 -15.62
CA VAL A 169 6.28 4.51 -15.78
C VAL A 169 6.37 3.34 -16.76
N LYS A 170 7.31 3.42 -17.70
CA LYS A 170 7.68 2.27 -18.52
C LYS A 170 8.70 1.43 -17.75
N PRO A 171 8.42 0.15 -17.43
CA PRO A 171 9.32 -0.70 -16.64
C PRO A 171 10.73 -0.79 -17.22
N GLU A 172 10.83 -0.84 -18.55
CA GLU A 172 12.11 -0.91 -19.27
C GLU A 172 12.99 0.35 -19.12
N GLN A 173 12.44 1.45 -18.60
CA GLN A 173 13.10 2.76 -18.53
C GLN A 173 13.21 3.31 -17.12
N SER A 174 12.83 2.54 -16.10
CA SER A 174 12.78 3.05 -14.73
C SER A 174 13.41 2.12 -13.73
N ASN A 175 14.35 2.67 -12.96
CA ASN A 175 14.94 2.02 -11.80
C ASN A 175 14.00 2.06 -10.58
N LEU A 176 12.68 2.26 -10.76
CA LEU A 176 11.70 2.39 -9.67
C LEU A 176 11.76 1.21 -8.68
N PHE A 177 12.03 0.00 -9.17
CA PHE A 177 12.26 -1.17 -8.32
C PHE A 177 13.31 -0.89 -7.24
N VAL A 178 14.46 -0.30 -7.62
CA VAL A 178 15.58 -0.04 -6.71
C VAL A 178 15.18 0.98 -5.65
N ALA A 179 14.46 2.04 -6.02
CA ALA A 179 14.02 3.05 -5.06
C ALA A 179 13.03 2.50 -4.03
N LEU A 180 12.06 1.70 -4.48
CA LEU A 180 11.07 1.08 -3.61
C LEU A 180 11.66 -0.03 -2.73
N ASP A 181 12.49 -0.91 -3.29
CA ASP A 181 13.20 -1.97 -2.56
C ASP A 181 14.04 -1.36 -1.43
N GLU A 182 14.80 -0.32 -1.74
CA GLU A 182 15.61 0.39 -0.76
C GLU A 182 14.75 1.09 0.32
N ALA A 183 13.62 1.69 -0.06
CA ALA A 183 12.70 2.28 0.91
C ALA A 183 12.14 1.22 1.89
N PHE A 184 11.76 0.04 1.38
CA PHE A 184 11.24 -1.06 2.19
C PHE A 184 12.32 -1.64 3.11
N VAL A 185 13.52 -1.86 2.58
CA VAL A 185 14.68 -2.31 3.36
C VAL A 185 14.99 -1.29 4.47
N ASN A 186 14.98 0.01 4.17
CA ASN A 186 15.20 1.05 5.17
C ASN A 186 14.16 1.00 6.29
N ALA A 187 12.88 0.87 5.97
CA ALA A 187 11.82 0.76 6.96
C ALA A 187 11.97 -0.48 7.86
N VAL A 188 12.21 -1.66 7.27
CA VAL A 188 12.25 -2.94 8.01
C VAL A 188 13.56 -3.09 8.78
N LYS A 189 14.71 -2.91 8.12
CA LYS A 189 16.04 -3.18 8.68
C LYS A 189 16.55 -2.02 9.53
N HIS A 190 16.43 -0.78 9.05
CA HIS A 190 17.05 0.37 9.70
C HIS A 190 16.09 1.04 10.69
N GLY A 191 14.84 1.26 10.29
CA GLY A 191 13.80 1.83 11.15
C GLY A 191 13.35 0.86 12.25
N ASN A 192 12.73 -0.25 11.85
CA ASN A 192 12.16 -1.22 12.77
C ASN A 192 13.15 -2.24 13.33
N LYS A 193 14.38 -2.30 12.81
CA LYS A 193 15.45 -3.21 13.30
C LYS A 193 15.03 -4.69 13.28
N PHE A 194 14.31 -5.11 12.22
CA PHE A 194 13.72 -6.45 12.10
C PHE A 194 12.77 -6.84 13.25
N ASN A 195 12.24 -5.86 13.98
CA ASN A 195 11.32 -6.14 15.04
C ASN A 195 9.95 -6.46 14.44
N ALA A 196 9.68 -7.75 14.28
CA ALA A 196 8.40 -8.27 13.84
C ALA A 196 7.25 -8.05 14.85
N LYS A 197 7.41 -7.19 15.87
CA LYS A 197 6.31 -6.58 16.67
C LYS A 197 6.00 -5.12 16.28
N LYS A 198 6.76 -4.54 15.35
CA LYS A 198 6.51 -3.21 14.79
C LYS A 198 5.90 -3.28 13.41
N LEU A 199 5.07 -2.32 13.03
CA LEU A 199 4.43 -2.27 11.73
C LEU A 199 5.25 -1.47 10.71
N VAL A 200 5.10 -1.83 9.45
CA VAL A 200 5.47 -1.00 8.30
C VAL A 200 4.18 -0.64 7.58
N ARG A 201 4.01 0.65 7.28
CA ARG A 201 2.88 1.18 6.53
C ARG A 201 3.37 1.63 5.17
N ILE A 202 2.74 1.12 4.12
CA ILE A 202 3.05 1.45 2.73
C ILE A 202 1.78 2.00 2.10
N THR A 203 1.87 3.19 1.52
CA THR A 203 0.78 3.81 0.76
C THR A 203 1.28 4.09 -0.65
N ALA A 204 0.52 3.71 -1.66
CA ALA A 204 0.72 4.14 -3.04
C ALA A 204 -0.52 4.89 -3.52
N GLU A 205 -0.36 6.13 -3.96
CA GLU A 205 -1.38 6.93 -4.63
C GLU A 205 -1.00 7.03 -6.10
N LEU A 206 -1.80 6.40 -6.95
CA LEU A 206 -1.48 6.18 -8.35
C LEU A 206 -2.55 6.81 -9.25
N SER A 207 -2.11 7.55 -10.25
CA SER A 207 -2.94 8.11 -11.32
C SER A 207 -2.21 7.99 -12.66
N SER A 208 -2.81 8.39 -13.78
CA SER A 208 -2.10 8.46 -15.08
C SER A 208 -1.00 9.55 -15.12
N LYS A 209 -1.00 10.48 -14.16
CA LYS A 209 -0.08 11.63 -14.10
C LYS A 209 1.11 11.35 -13.17
N GLU A 210 0.89 10.65 -12.07
CA GLU A 210 1.91 10.42 -11.04
C GLU A 210 1.68 9.14 -10.24
N ALA A 211 2.78 8.64 -9.68
CA ALA A 211 2.82 7.58 -8.68
C ALA A 211 3.56 8.12 -7.45
N SER A 212 2.81 8.30 -6.36
CA SER A 212 3.33 8.71 -5.06
C SER A 212 3.39 7.50 -4.14
N PHE A 213 4.53 7.28 -3.51
CA PHE A 213 4.75 6.19 -2.57
C PHE A 213 5.14 6.76 -1.22
N THR A 214 4.48 6.32 -0.16
CA THR A 214 4.85 6.64 1.22
C THR A 214 5.16 5.36 1.97
N VAL A 215 6.33 5.28 2.58
CA VAL A 215 6.78 4.17 3.43
C VAL A 215 7.05 4.72 4.82
N GLU A 216 6.42 4.15 5.83
CA GLU A 216 6.58 4.54 7.23
C GLU A 216 6.87 3.33 8.12
N ASP A 217 7.84 3.50 9.01
CA ASP A 217 8.20 2.55 10.06
C ASP A 217 7.95 3.13 11.47
N GLU A 218 8.04 2.29 12.50
CA GLU A 218 7.86 2.66 13.91
C GLU A 218 9.20 2.82 14.65
N GLY A 219 10.29 3.00 13.89
CA GLY A 219 11.63 3.30 14.37
C GLY A 219 11.75 4.71 14.93
N GLU A 220 12.90 5.00 15.54
CA GLU A 220 13.20 6.33 16.07
C GLU A 220 13.36 7.38 14.95
N GLY A 221 13.58 6.92 13.71
CA GLY A 221 13.92 7.74 12.56
C GLY A 221 15.38 8.18 12.59
N PHE A 222 15.74 9.14 11.74
CA PHE A 222 17.10 9.65 11.62
C PHE A 222 17.10 11.12 11.21
N ASP A 223 18.21 11.82 11.46
CA ASP A 223 18.33 13.22 11.06
C ASP A 223 18.47 13.34 9.54
N VAL A 224 17.40 13.80 8.90
CA VAL A 224 17.31 14.00 7.44
C VAL A 224 18.34 15.04 6.96
N ASN A 225 18.71 16.01 7.80
CA ASN A 225 19.70 17.04 7.44
C ASN A 225 21.13 16.49 7.45
N SER A 226 21.34 15.31 8.04
CA SER A 226 22.63 14.62 8.01
C SER A 226 22.83 13.82 6.72
N ILE A 227 21.81 13.69 5.87
CA ILE A 227 21.92 13.02 4.57
C ILE A 227 22.90 13.83 3.71
N PRO A 228 24.04 13.24 3.30
CA PRO A 228 24.98 13.92 2.43
C PRO A 228 24.32 14.31 1.11
N ASP A 229 24.71 15.47 0.54
CA ASP A 229 24.16 15.93 -0.74
C ASP A 229 24.29 14.82 -1.80
N PRO A 230 23.17 14.33 -2.36
CA PRO A 230 23.20 13.25 -3.33
C PRO A 230 23.81 13.64 -4.68
N LEU A 231 23.95 14.93 -4.95
CA LEU A 231 24.56 15.47 -6.16
C LEU A 231 26.08 15.68 -6.03
N ASP A 232 26.64 15.49 -4.82
CA ASP A 232 28.08 15.61 -4.58
C ASP A 232 28.83 14.34 -5.04
N PRO A 233 29.80 14.47 -5.99
CA PRO A 233 30.59 13.35 -6.48
C PRO A 233 31.34 12.58 -5.40
N GLU A 234 31.70 13.19 -4.27
CA GLU A 234 32.41 12.51 -3.18
C GLU A 234 31.53 11.50 -2.43
N ASN A 235 30.21 11.70 -2.44
CA ASN A 235 29.25 10.78 -1.81
C ASN A 235 29.00 9.51 -2.64
N LEU A 236 29.32 9.52 -3.94
CA LEU A 236 29.23 8.35 -4.83
C LEU A 236 30.17 7.20 -4.42
N PHE A 237 31.28 7.51 -3.73
CA PHE A 237 32.32 6.53 -3.38
C PHE A 237 32.19 5.91 -1.98
N LYS A 238 31.28 6.38 -1.13
CA LYS A 238 31.06 5.83 0.23
C LYS A 238 30.35 4.47 0.17
N SER A 239 30.74 3.53 1.04
CA SER A 239 30.23 2.14 1.06
C SER A 239 28.92 1.94 1.84
N SER A 240 28.55 2.89 2.70
CA SER A 240 27.30 2.91 3.49
C SER A 240 26.49 4.16 3.16
N GLY A 241 25.16 4.05 3.10
CA GLY A 241 24.26 5.20 2.84
C GLY A 241 23.92 5.45 1.36
N ARG A 242 24.35 4.57 0.44
CA ARG A 242 24.01 4.66 -0.99
C ARG A 242 22.52 4.51 -1.29
N GLY A 243 21.80 3.82 -0.42
CA GLY A 243 20.38 3.57 -0.59
C GLY A 243 19.56 4.84 -0.79
N VAL A 244 19.72 5.77 0.14
CA VAL A 244 19.09 7.09 0.08
C VAL A 244 19.48 7.82 -1.21
N LEU A 245 20.75 7.74 -1.63
CA LEU A 245 21.22 8.32 -2.89
C LEU A 245 20.51 7.74 -4.12
N PHE A 246 20.25 6.42 -4.15
CA PHE A 246 19.49 5.82 -5.25
C PHE A 246 18.07 6.36 -5.29
N ILE A 247 17.41 6.48 -4.14
CA ILE A 247 16.06 7.05 -4.06
C ILE A 247 16.03 8.47 -4.65
N TYR A 248 16.95 9.36 -4.24
CA TYR A 248 17.03 10.73 -4.78
C TYR A 248 17.35 10.80 -6.27
N ASN A 249 18.13 9.85 -6.80
CA ASN A 249 18.48 9.82 -8.22
C ASN A 249 17.38 9.26 -9.13
N ILE A 250 16.46 8.47 -8.58
CA ILE A 250 15.44 7.74 -9.35
C ILE A 250 14.10 8.47 -9.32
N MET A 251 13.74 9.01 -8.16
CA MET A 251 12.47 9.67 -7.90
C MET A 251 12.54 11.15 -8.26
N ASP A 252 11.42 11.74 -8.68
CA ASP A 252 11.38 13.15 -9.06
C ASP A 252 11.24 14.07 -7.84
N GLU A 253 10.57 13.57 -6.79
CA GLU A 253 10.54 14.21 -5.48
C GLU A 253 10.75 13.19 -4.37
N VAL A 254 11.45 13.61 -3.32
CA VAL A 254 11.73 12.81 -2.13
C VAL A 254 11.59 13.71 -0.92
N LYS A 255 10.81 13.27 0.06
CA LYS A 255 10.59 14.01 1.30
C LYS A 255 10.53 13.05 2.47
N TYR A 256 11.30 13.33 3.51
CA TYR A 256 11.15 12.69 4.80
C TYR A 256 10.32 13.57 5.74
N ASN A 257 9.62 12.96 6.70
CA ASN A 257 9.06 13.71 7.83
C ASN A 257 10.17 14.19 8.78
N GLU A 258 9.82 15.06 9.73
CA GLU A 258 10.78 15.64 10.69
C GLU A 258 11.51 14.57 11.52
N ARG A 259 10.81 13.48 11.87
CA ARG A 259 11.38 12.36 12.60
C ARG A 259 12.34 11.52 11.75
N GLY A 260 12.17 11.51 10.42
CA GLY A 260 12.95 10.67 9.50
C GLY A 260 12.53 9.20 9.46
N ASN A 261 11.31 8.86 9.90
CA ASN A 261 10.76 7.49 9.85
C ASN A 261 9.63 7.32 8.82
N ARG A 262 9.30 8.39 8.09
CA ARG A 262 8.34 8.36 6.98
C ARG A 262 9.00 9.00 5.76
N LEU A 263 9.06 8.23 4.68
CA LEU A 263 9.58 8.63 3.38
C LEU A 263 8.43 8.71 2.38
N THR A 264 8.25 9.86 1.75
CA THR A 264 7.37 10.06 0.60
C THR A 264 8.20 10.29 -0.64
N MET A 265 7.90 9.57 -1.73
CA MET A 265 8.60 9.63 -3.00
C MET A 265 7.61 9.75 -4.14
N VAL A 266 7.83 10.66 -5.08
CA VAL A 266 6.93 10.87 -6.22
C VAL A 266 7.67 10.60 -7.52
N LYS A 267 7.01 9.86 -8.42
CA LYS A 267 7.41 9.71 -9.82
C LYS A 267 6.30 10.21 -10.73
N ARG A 268 6.63 11.08 -11.67
CA ARG A 268 5.69 11.66 -12.63
C ARG A 268 5.78 10.94 -13.96
N SER A 269 4.66 10.87 -14.67
CA SER A 269 4.68 10.44 -16.05
C SER A 269 5.41 11.48 -16.89
N ASN A 270 6.44 11.05 -17.62
CA ASN A 270 7.04 11.92 -18.62
C ASN A 270 6.02 12.07 -19.75
N PRO A 271 5.57 13.29 -20.09
CA PRO A 271 4.77 13.47 -21.29
C PRO A 271 5.61 12.95 -22.45
N SER A 272 5.12 11.93 -23.14
CA SER A 272 5.71 11.51 -24.41
C SER A 272 5.86 12.77 -25.26
N LYS A 273 7.10 13.17 -25.58
CA LYS A 273 7.31 14.13 -26.66
C LYS A 273 6.62 13.54 -27.88
N SER A 274 5.52 14.18 -28.28
CA SER A 274 4.77 13.89 -29.49
C SER A 274 5.67 13.97 -30.72
#